data_AF-A0A2C6L207-F1
#
_entry.id   AF-A0A2C6L207-F1
#
_cell.length_a   1.000
_cell.length_b   1.000
_cell.length_c   1.000
_cell.angle_alpha   90.00
_cell.angle_beta   90.00
_cell.angle_gamma   90.00
#
_symmetry.space_group_name_H-M   'P 1'
#
loop_
_entity.id
_entity.type
_entity.pdbx_description
1 polymer ?
#
loop_
_entity_poly.entity_id
_entity_poly.type
_entity_poly.pdbx_seq_one_letter_code
_entity_poly.pdbx_strand_id
1 'polypeptide(L)'
;MCGITGWIDREIQQPRDRAILENMTATLTNRGPDAEGYWYSNRAALGHRRLTVVDPEGGAQPMVRTQGDRTYVIVYNGELYNTPELRQELAYRGYTFRGHSDTEVLLTSYIEWGAKCVEKFNGIFAFGIWSEADQSLFMARDAWA
;
A
#
# COMPACT_ATOMS: atom_id res chain seq x y z
N MET A 1 7.70 8.48 10.07
CA MET A 1 6.46 8.53 9.26
C MET A 1 6.88 8.21 7.83
N CYS A 2 6.42 7.11 7.25
CA CYS A 2 6.85 6.61 5.94
C CYS A 2 6.69 7.63 4.79
N GLY A 3 7.31 7.32 3.65
CA GLY A 3 7.17 8.03 2.39
C GLY A 3 6.57 7.13 1.32
N ILE A 4 5.65 7.66 0.53
CA ILE A 4 5.06 6.99 -0.63
C ILE A 4 5.35 7.83 -1.89
N THR A 5 5.62 7.17 -3.01
CA THR A 5 5.80 7.82 -4.31
C THR A 5 5.42 6.87 -5.44
N GLY A 6 5.17 7.41 -6.62
CA GLY A 6 4.84 6.60 -7.79
C GLY A 6 4.02 7.36 -8.82
N TRP A 7 3.77 6.70 -9.94
CA TRP A 7 2.94 7.23 -11.02
C TRP A 7 2.28 6.10 -11.82
N ILE A 8 1.30 6.49 -12.65
CA ILE A 8 0.67 5.66 -13.67
C ILE A 8 1.02 6.26 -15.02
N ASP A 9 1.32 5.39 -15.99
CA ASP A 9 1.55 5.79 -17.37
C ASP A 9 0.91 4.78 -18.34
N ARG A 10 0.83 5.17 -19.62
CA ARG A 10 0.39 4.27 -20.70
C ARG A 10 1.35 3.11 -20.90
N GLU A 11 2.63 3.34 -20.63
CA GLU A 11 3.68 2.34 -20.73
C GLU A 11 4.81 2.70 -19.76
N ILE A 12 5.13 1.79 -18.85
CA ILE A 12 6.32 1.87 -18.01
C ILE A 12 7.45 1.14 -18.73
N GLN A 13 8.54 1.86 -19.00
CA GLN A 13 9.70 1.40 -19.75
C GLN A 13 10.91 1.26 -18.84
N GLN A 14 11.36 0.01 -18.66
CA GLN A 14 12.62 -0.28 -18.01
C GLN A 14 13.77 -0.26 -19.03
N PRO A 15 14.96 0.27 -18.69
CA PRO A 15 15.42 0.61 -17.33
C PRO A 15 15.19 2.07 -16.89
N ARG A 16 14.75 2.97 -17.78
CA ARG A 16 14.62 4.41 -17.50
C ARG A 16 13.74 4.68 -16.28
N ASP A 17 12.55 4.08 -16.26
CA ASP A 17 11.53 4.37 -15.24
C ASP A 17 11.92 3.80 -13.87
N ARG A 18 12.71 2.71 -13.85
CA ARG A 18 13.33 2.19 -12.64
C ARG A 18 14.24 3.22 -11.98
N ALA A 19 15.15 3.82 -12.74
CA ALA A 19 16.07 4.84 -12.22
C ALA A 19 15.32 6.08 -11.70
N ILE A 20 14.24 6.48 -12.37
CA ILE A 20 13.40 7.60 -11.92
C ILE A 20 12.73 7.26 -10.58
N LEU A 21 12.11 6.09 -10.45
CA LEU A 21 11.43 5.69 -9.22
C LEU A 21 12.40 5.57 -8.04
N GLU A 22 13.57 4.97 -8.28
CA GLU A 22 14.63 4.82 -7.27
C GLU A 22 15.10 6.20 -6.78
N ASN A 23 15.34 7.15 -7.69
CA ASN A 23 15.72 8.53 -7.34
C ASN A 23 14.60 9.27 -6.58
N MET A 24 13.35 9.16 -7.02
CA MET A 24 12.21 9.75 -6.31
C MET A 24 12.09 9.19 -4.89
N THR A 25 12.24 7.87 -4.74
CA THR A 25 12.18 7.20 -3.44
C THR A 25 13.35 7.59 -2.53
N ALA A 26 14.54 7.83 -3.10
CA ALA A 26 15.71 8.30 -2.36
C ALA A 26 15.50 9.70 -1.74
N THR A 27 14.76 10.59 -2.40
CA THR A 27 14.44 11.92 -1.82
C THR A 27 13.58 11.83 -0.56
N LEU A 28 12.91 10.70 -0.34
CA LEU A 28 12.05 10.43 0.82
C LEU A 28 12.77 9.74 1.99
N THR A 29 14.10 9.58 1.93
CA THR A 29 14.90 8.86 2.96
C THR A 29 14.68 9.41 4.37
N ASN A 30 14.57 10.73 4.54
CA ASN A 30 14.33 11.35 5.85
C ASN A 30 12.98 10.97 6.49
N ARG A 31 12.03 10.47 5.69
CA ARG A 31 10.73 10.00 6.17
C ARG A 31 10.81 8.54 6.66
N GLY A 32 11.58 7.72 5.95
CA GLY A 32 11.72 6.29 6.22
C GLY A 32 13.14 5.79 5.94
N PRO A 33 14.06 5.91 6.91
CA PRO A 33 15.45 5.53 6.74
C PRO A 33 15.70 4.01 6.84
N ASP A 34 14.74 3.24 7.36
CA ASP A 34 14.99 1.85 7.78
C ASP A 34 14.85 0.85 6.63
N ALA A 35 13.94 1.09 5.68
CA ALA A 35 13.77 0.25 4.51
C ALA A 35 13.23 1.02 3.32
N GLU A 36 13.46 0.47 2.12
CA GLU A 36 12.88 0.93 0.87
C GLU A 36 12.29 -0.24 0.08
N GLY A 37 11.36 0.05 -0.80
CA GLY A 37 10.79 -0.94 -1.69
C GLY A 37 10.23 -0.31 -2.95
N TYR A 38 10.18 -1.13 -3.99
CA TYR A 38 9.77 -0.74 -5.34
C TYR A 38 8.89 -1.82 -5.92
N TRP A 39 7.89 -1.39 -6.69
CA TRP A 39 7.06 -2.27 -7.46
C TRP A 39 6.78 -1.64 -8.83
N TYR A 40 6.79 -2.47 -9.86
CA TYR A 40 6.63 -2.06 -11.25
C TYR A 40 5.64 -3.00 -11.95
N SER A 41 4.79 -2.41 -12.79
CA SER A 41 4.01 -3.10 -13.82
C SER A 41 4.19 -2.40 -15.16
N ASN A 42 3.46 -2.86 -16.18
CA ASN A 42 3.45 -2.21 -17.49
C ASN A 42 2.81 -0.81 -17.46
N ARG A 43 2.07 -0.46 -16.41
CA ARG A 43 1.31 0.80 -16.33
C ARG A 43 1.51 1.59 -15.05
N ALA A 44 2.16 1.05 -14.03
CA ALA A 44 2.37 1.73 -12.77
C ALA A 44 3.75 1.43 -12.18
N ALA A 45 4.32 2.44 -11.52
CA ALA A 45 5.56 2.33 -10.76
C ALA A 45 5.32 2.92 -9.38
N LEU A 46 5.52 2.14 -8.32
CA LEU A 46 5.22 2.50 -6.94
C LEU A 46 6.44 2.29 -6.04
N GLY A 47 6.78 3.29 -5.25
CA GLY A 47 7.94 3.32 -4.36
C GLY A 47 7.53 3.65 -2.93
N HIS A 48 8.23 3.06 -1.98
CA HIS A 48 7.96 3.25 -0.56
C HIS A 48 9.26 3.41 0.24
N ARG A 49 9.25 4.32 1.21
CA ARG A 49 10.27 4.49 2.25
C ARG A 49 9.65 4.24 3.60
N ARG A 50 10.25 3.34 4.39
CA ARG A 50 9.68 2.90 5.64
C ARG A 50 10.46 3.41 6.84
N LEU A 51 9.75 3.97 7.81
CA LEU A 51 10.21 4.05 9.19
C LEU A 51 9.59 2.86 9.92
N THR A 52 10.40 1.89 10.30
CA THR A 52 9.95 0.63 10.89
C THR A 52 9.62 0.87 12.36
N VAL A 53 8.33 1.06 12.65
CA VAL A 53 7.84 1.18 14.04
C VAL A 53 7.21 -0.13 14.52
N VAL A 54 6.49 -0.85 13.64
CA VAL A 54 5.78 -2.10 13.96
C VAL A 54 6.01 -3.14 12.84
N ASP A 55 6.30 -4.38 13.23
CA ASP A 55 6.45 -5.59 12.37
C ASP A 55 7.41 -5.43 11.17
N PRO A 56 8.74 -5.47 11.39
CA PRO A 56 9.75 -5.23 10.36
C PRO A 56 9.59 -6.09 9.10
N GLU A 57 9.27 -7.38 9.23
CA GLU A 57 9.19 -8.32 8.12
C GLU A 57 7.79 -8.41 7.51
N GLY A 58 6.72 -8.37 8.31
CA GLY A 58 5.34 -8.50 7.83
C GLY A 58 4.77 -7.23 7.19
N GLY A 59 5.42 -6.08 7.40
CA GLY A 59 5.00 -4.77 6.88
C GLY A 59 5.82 -4.26 5.69
N ALA A 60 6.52 -5.12 4.95
CA ALA A 60 7.27 -4.71 3.77
C ALA A 60 6.35 -4.13 2.69
N GLN A 61 6.76 -3.01 2.09
CA GLN A 61 5.97 -2.26 1.11
C GLN A 61 6.83 -1.82 -0.08
N PRO A 62 6.27 -1.75 -1.32
CA PRO A 62 4.87 -1.99 -1.67
C PRO A 62 4.41 -3.43 -1.41
N MET A 63 3.24 -3.59 -0.79
CA MET A 63 2.70 -4.91 -0.43
C MET A 63 1.79 -5.43 -1.54
N VAL A 64 2.01 -6.67 -1.97
CA VAL A 64 1.24 -7.32 -3.04
C VAL A 64 0.34 -8.40 -2.46
N ARG A 65 -0.94 -8.43 -2.87
CA ARG A 65 -1.89 -9.47 -2.49
C ARG A 65 -2.72 -9.91 -3.69
N THR A 66 -2.89 -11.23 -3.82
CA THR A 66 -3.71 -11.83 -4.86
C THR A 66 -4.96 -12.46 -4.24
N GLN A 67 -6.13 -12.15 -4.78
CA GLN A 67 -7.42 -12.74 -4.42
C GLN A 67 -8.05 -13.31 -5.69
N GLY A 68 -8.14 -14.65 -5.80
CA GLY A 68 -8.52 -15.30 -7.04
C GLY A 68 -7.52 -15.01 -8.16
N ASP A 69 -7.99 -14.44 -9.26
CA ASP A 69 -7.20 -14.03 -10.43
C ASP A 69 -6.77 -12.55 -10.38
N ARG A 70 -7.10 -11.82 -9.32
CA ARG A 70 -6.83 -10.39 -9.19
C ARG A 70 -5.65 -10.11 -8.28
N THR A 71 -4.70 -9.31 -8.75
CA THR A 71 -3.55 -8.83 -7.97
C THR A 71 -3.71 -7.35 -7.63
N TYR A 72 -3.49 -7.04 -6.36
CA TYR A 72 -3.55 -5.70 -5.79
C TYR A 72 -2.22 -5.33 -5.15
N VAL A 73 -1.83 -4.07 -5.28
CA VAL A 73 -0.55 -3.57 -4.75
C VAL A 73 -0.78 -2.28 -3.98
N ILE A 74 -0.28 -2.19 -2.76
CA ILE A 74 -0.44 -1.01 -1.91
C ILE A 74 0.89 -0.34 -1.58
N VAL A 75 0.87 0.99 -1.58
CA VAL A 75 1.81 1.84 -0.82
C VAL A 75 1.02 2.64 0.20
N TYR A 76 1.51 2.69 1.43
CA TYR A 76 0.78 3.21 2.57
C TYR A 76 1.72 3.85 3.59
N ASN A 77 1.41 5.10 3.95
CA ASN A 77 1.99 5.80 5.08
C ASN A 77 0.88 6.15 6.08
N GLY A 78 0.96 5.59 7.29
CA GLY A 78 0.01 5.90 8.35
C GLY A 78 -0.03 4.83 9.42
N GLU A 79 -1.08 4.89 10.23
CA GLU A 79 -1.43 3.87 11.22
C GLU A 79 -2.95 3.76 11.32
N LEU A 80 -3.48 2.53 11.23
CA LEU A 80 -4.90 2.25 11.50
C LEU A 80 -5.10 1.86 12.96
N TYR A 81 -5.80 2.70 13.72
CA TYR A 81 -6.10 2.49 15.13
C TYR A 81 -7.12 1.39 15.37
N ASN A 82 -8.03 1.18 14.42
CA ASN A 82 -9.06 0.12 14.49
C ASN A 82 -8.68 -1.16 13.72
N THR A 83 -7.38 -1.44 13.62
CA THR A 83 -6.86 -2.66 12.96
C THR A 83 -7.43 -3.95 13.56
N PRO A 84 -7.50 -4.14 14.90
CA PRO A 84 -8.07 -5.36 15.49
C PRO A 84 -9.54 -5.61 15.11
N GLU A 85 -10.36 -4.57 15.11
CA GLU A 85 -11.79 -4.64 14.80
C GLU A 85 -12.01 -4.99 13.32
N LEU A 86 -11.30 -4.31 12.41
CA LEU A 86 -11.36 -4.59 10.98
C LEU A 86 -10.89 -5.99 10.65
N ARG A 87 -9.80 -6.44 11.29
CA ARG A 87 -9.28 -7.80 11.15
C ARG A 87 -10.32 -8.84 11.55
N GLN A 88 -11.03 -8.62 12.66
CA GLN A 88 -12.09 -9.53 13.11
C GLN A 88 -13.27 -9.55 12.13
N GLU A 89 -13.71 -8.39 11.62
CA GLU A 89 -14.79 -8.31 10.63
C GLU A 89 -14.41 -9.05 9.34
N LEU A 90 -13.18 -8.86 8.84
CA LEU A 90 -12.67 -9.54 7.65
C LEU A 90 -12.48 -11.04 7.88
N ALA A 91 -12.04 -11.47 9.06
CA ALA A 91 -11.93 -12.89 9.40
C ALA A 91 -13.30 -13.58 9.38
N TYR A 92 -14.35 -12.92 9.90
CA TYR A 92 -15.73 -13.43 9.81
C TYR A 92 -16.21 -13.59 8.36
N ARG A 93 -15.70 -12.76 7.45
CA ARG A 93 -15.98 -12.83 5.99
C ARG A 93 -15.12 -13.86 5.25
N GLY A 94 -14.22 -14.57 5.95
CA GLY A 94 -13.41 -15.65 5.40
C GLY A 94 -11.99 -15.24 4.97
N TYR A 95 -11.53 -14.04 5.31
CA TYR A 95 -10.15 -13.63 5.04
C TYR A 95 -9.18 -14.15 6.08
N THR A 96 -8.01 -14.61 5.61
CA THR A 96 -6.88 -15.01 6.47
C THR A 96 -5.75 -13.99 6.37
N PHE A 97 -5.01 -13.81 7.47
CA PHE A 97 -3.90 -12.86 7.53
C PHE A 97 -2.59 -13.58 7.84
N ARG A 98 -1.49 -13.10 7.25
CA ARG A 98 -0.15 -13.68 7.45
C ARG A 98 0.59 -13.03 8.60
N GLY A 99 0.40 -11.73 8.81
CA GLY A 99 1.11 -10.97 9.83
C GLY A 99 0.19 -10.11 10.67
N HIS A 100 0.79 -9.20 11.44
CA HIS A 100 0.09 -8.25 12.29
C HIS A 100 0.08 -6.82 11.73
N SER A 101 0.66 -6.62 10.55
CA SER A 101 0.66 -5.32 9.87
C SER A 101 -0.76 -4.84 9.57
N ASP A 102 -1.01 -3.58 9.91
CA ASP A 102 -2.18 -2.80 9.54
C ASP A 102 -2.30 -2.63 8.01
N THR A 103 -1.19 -2.56 7.30
CA THR A 103 -1.12 -2.51 5.82
C THR A 103 -1.86 -3.69 5.19
N GLU A 104 -1.70 -4.89 5.77
CA GLU A 104 -2.39 -6.10 5.30
C GLU A 104 -3.91 -5.98 5.50
N VAL A 105 -4.34 -5.41 6.63
CA VAL A 105 -5.76 -5.18 6.95
C VAL A 105 -6.35 -4.11 6.04
N LEU A 106 -5.63 -3.03 5.77
CA LEU A 106 -6.04 -1.95 4.86
C LEU A 106 -6.25 -2.48 3.43
N LEU A 107 -5.26 -3.20 2.89
CA LEU A 107 -5.36 -3.77 1.54
C LEU A 107 -6.52 -4.78 1.45
N THR A 108 -6.68 -5.64 2.46
CA THR A 108 -7.77 -6.62 2.49
C THR A 108 -9.14 -5.93 2.60
N SER A 109 -9.23 -4.83 3.35
CA SER A 109 -10.45 -4.00 3.44
C SER A 109 -10.83 -3.43 2.08
N TYR A 110 -9.87 -2.99 1.27
CA TYR A 110 -10.12 -2.54 -0.10
C TYR A 110 -10.56 -3.69 -1.02
N ILE A 111 -9.98 -4.88 -0.88
CA ILE A 111 -10.38 -6.06 -1.67
C ILE A 111 -11.84 -6.44 -1.40
N GLU A 112 -12.29 -6.36 -0.14
CA GLU A 112 -13.66 -6.70 0.27
C GLU A 112 -14.66 -5.58 -0.07
N TRP A 113 -14.35 -4.32 0.26
CA TRP A 113 -15.32 -3.21 0.21
C TRP A 113 -15.07 -2.19 -0.91
N GLY A 114 -13.98 -2.34 -1.68
CA GLY A 114 -13.56 -1.35 -2.67
C GLY A 114 -13.32 0.02 -2.03
N ALA A 115 -13.69 1.09 -2.74
CA ALA A 115 -13.52 2.47 -2.26
C ALA A 115 -14.26 2.78 -0.94
N LYS A 116 -15.30 2.02 -0.59
CA LYS A 116 -16.05 2.20 0.67
C LYS A 116 -15.27 1.78 1.91
N CYS A 117 -14.10 1.14 1.74
CA CYS A 117 -13.24 0.79 2.87
C CYS A 117 -12.83 2.03 3.70
N VAL A 118 -12.72 3.20 3.06
CA VAL A 118 -12.33 4.46 3.71
C VAL A 118 -13.32 4.87 4.81
N GLU A 119 -14.60 4.57 4.66
CA GLU A 119 -15.64 4.87 5.67
C GLU A 119 -15.47 4.04 6.95
N LYS A 120 -14.69 2.95 6.89
CA LYS A 120 -14.43 2.05 8.01
C LYS A 120 -13.11 2.35 8.70
N PHE A 121 -12.26 3.20 8.14
CA PHE A 121 -10.93 3.45 8.68
C PHE A 121 -10.95 4.49 9.81
N ASN A 122 -10.30 4.17 10.92
CA ASN A 122 -9.99 5.10 11.99
C ASN A 122 -8.47 5.14 12.16
N GLY A 123 -7.87 6.30 11.90
CA GLY A 123 -6.41 6.45 11.90
C GLY A 123 -5.95 7.66 11.12
N ILE A 124 -4.62 7.79 11.04
CA ILE A 124 -3.95 8.72 10.12
C ILE A 124 -3.42 7.91 8.95
N PHE A 125 -3.69 8.32 7.71
CA PHE A 125 -3.28 7.54 6.55
C PHE A 125 -3.20 8.36 5.26
N ALA A 126 -2.23 8.00 4.43
CA ALA A 126 -2.23 8.25 3.01
C ALA A 126 -1.81 6.97 2.30
N PHE A 127 -2.60 6.50 1.33
CA PHE A 127 -2.27 5.27 0.59
C PHE A 127 -2.67 5.35 -0.88
N GLY A 128 -2.03 4.51 -1.68
CA GLY A 128 -2.41 4.21 -3.05
C GLY A 128 -2.47 2.70 -3.26
N ILE A 129 -3.57 2.22 -3.87
CA ILE A 129 -3.80 0.81 -4.21
C ILE A 129 -3.96 0.69 -5.72
N TRP A 130 -3.05 -0.06 -6.34
CA TRP A 130 -3.12 -0.42 -7.75
C TRP A 130 -3.83 -1.77 -7.92
N SER A 131 -4.81 -1.83 -8.83
CA SER A 131 -5.45 -3.06 -9.29
C SER A 131 -4.89 -3.42 -10.67
N GLU A 132 -4.23 -4.58 -10.79
CA GLU A 132 -3.72 -5.07 -12.08
C GLU A 132 -4.85 -5.38 -13.06
N ALA A 133 -5.93 -5.99 -12.57
CA ALA A 133 -7.07 -6.40 -13.40
C ALA A 133 -7.81 -5.18 -13.97
N ASP A 134 -7.99 -4.14 -13.16
CA ASP A 134 -8.74 -2.94 -13.55
C ASP A 134 -7.82 -1.86 -14.16
N GLN A 135 -6.49 -2.06 -14.12
CA GLN A 135 -5.47 -1.10 -14.51
C GLN A 135 -5.74 0.31 -13.94
N SER A 136 -6.07 0.36 -12.65
CA SER A 136 -6.49 1.58 -11.97
C SER A 136 -5.79 1.76 -10.63
N LEU A 137 -5.55 3.01 -10.25
CA LEU A 137 -5.02 3.40 -8.94
C LEU A 137 -6.12 4.10 -8.16
N PHE A 138 -6.42 3.56 -6.99
CA PHE A 138 -7.24 4.23 -5.98
C PHE A 138 -6.33 4.87 -4.93
N MET A 139 -6.53 6.15 -4.64
CA MET A 139 -5.78 6.85 -3.59
C MET A 139 -6.76 7.47 -2.60
N ALA A 140 -6.39 7.42 -1.33
CA ALA A 140 -7.15 8.08 -0.26
C ALA A 140 -6.20 8.66 0.79
N ARG A 141 -6.69 9.68 1.49
CA ARG A 141 -6.04 10.32 2.62
C ARG A 141 -7.06 10.53 3.73
N ASP A 142 -6.60 10.46 4.98
CA ASP A 142 -7.43 10.74 6.14
C ASP A 142 -8.00 12.16 6.13
N ALA A 143 -9.06 12.38 6.91
CA ALA A 143 -9.81 13.62 6.91
C ALA A 143 -9.11 14.80 7.63
N TRP A 144 -8.00 14.56 8.33
CA TRP A 144 -7.33 15.56 9.19
C TRP A 144 -6.06 16.12 8.53
N ALA A 145 -6.04 16.04 7.20
CA ALA A 145 -4.94 16.32 6.28
C ALA A 145 -4.57 17.80 6.08
#